data_AF-A0A534JEF3-F1
#
_entry.id   AF-A0A534JEF3-F1
#
_cell.length_a   1.000
_cell.length_b   1.000
_cell.length_c   1.000
_cell.angle_alpha   90.00
_cell.angle_beta   90.00
_cell.angle_gamma   90.00
#
_symmetry.space_group_name_H-M   'P 1'
#
loop_
_entity.id
_entity.type
_entity.pdbx_description
1 polymer ?
#
loop_
_entity_poly.entity_id
_entity_poly.type
_entity_poly.pdbx_seq_one_letter_code
_entity_poly.pdbx_strand_id
1 'polypeptide(L)'
;MVLFAAALEFALLTAAGAVALLLAGNHRRARRQSGAIPLVAAGIALVLLSVGILAAYDVAAHTMRFSYTVTLTPNGSGTVRMLLPATVDGALVANLASSSGTSVVRLNQSGTEPAIEITLSERTTLTASFVGYRYSGPHDLTRADSLDACSNPPLNGCNATVTLVVISGGVSEVHVMAKASWSYDCYYPEWELDATSLPGERGYQAQFHLSVC
;
A
#
# COMPACT_ATOMS: atom_id res chain seq x y z
N MET A 1 18.73 17.37 2.52
CA MET A 1 17.97 18.64 2.61
C MET A 1 18.80 19.89 2.29
N VAL A 2 20.02 20.07 2.82
CA VAL A 2 20.83 21.30 2.61
C VAL A 2 21.23 21.57 1.14
N LEU A 3 21.56 20.53 0.37
CA LEU A 3 21.87 20.66 -1.06
C LEU A 3 20.67 21.06 -1.94
N PHE A 4 19.45 20.83 -1.45
CA PHE A 4 18.20 21.07 -2.17
C PHE A 4 17.74 22.54 -2.06
N ALA A 5 17.90 23.14 -0.88
CA ALA A 5 17.61 24.56 -0.66
C ALA A 5 18.51 25.43 -1.56
N ALA A 6 19.81 25.09 -1.64
CA ALA A 6 20.74 25.79 -2.50
C ALA A 6 20.37 25.69 -3.98
N ALA A 7 19.99 24.51 -4.49
CA ALA A 7 19.63 24.35 -5.90
C ALA A 7 18.35 25.11 -6.28
N LEU A 8 17.34 25.13 -5.39
CA LEU A 8 16.10 25.87 -5.58
C LEU A 8 16.33 27.40 -5.51
N GLU A 9 17.15 27.86 -4.57
CA GLU A 9 17.53 29.27 -4.44
C GLU A 9 18.29 29.76 -5.68
N PHE A 10 19.24 28.97 -6.21
CA PHE A 10 19.94 29.29 -7.44
C PHE A 10 19.01 29.33 -8.66
N ALA A 11 18.04 28.41 -8.77
CA ALA A 11 17.05 28.39 -9.85
C ALA A 11 16.10 29.61 -9.79
N LEU A 12 15.67 29.99 -8.59
CA LEU A 12 14.82 31.17 -8.40
C LEU A 12 15.58 32.47 -8.67
N LEU A 13 16.84 32.57 -8.24
CA LEU A 13 17.70 33.74 -8.48
C LEU A 13 18.03 33.92 -9.97
N THR A 14 18.26 32.82 -10.70
CA THR A 14 18.50 32.87 -12.15
C THR A 14 17.25 33.25 -12.94
N ALA A 15 16.08 32.72 -12.55
CA ALA A 15 14.80 33.11 -13.15
C ALA A 15 14.44 34.57 -12.86
N ALA A 16 14.59 35.03 -11.60
CA ALA A 16 14.33 36.41 -11.21
C ALA A 16 15.29 37.40 -11.89
N GLY A 17 16.58 37.05 -12.01
CA GLY A 17 17.57 37.83 -12.73
C GLY A 17 17.25 37.99 -14.22
N ALA A 18 16.76 36.93 -14.87
CA ALA A 18 16.36 36.97 -16.28
C ALA A 18 15.10 37.83 -16.49
N VAL A 19 14.12 37.76 -15.58
CA VAL A 19 12.90 38.59 -15.63
C VAL A 19 13.23 40.07 -15.37
N ALA A 20 14.14 40.37 -14.43
CA ALA A 20 14.61 41.73 -14.18
C ALA A 20 15.34 42.32 -15.39
N LEU A 21 16.15 41.52 -16.10
CA LEU A 21 16.82 41.93 -17.33
C LEU A 21 15.84 42.15 -18.50
N LEU A 22 14.76 41.36 -18.58
CA LEU A 22 13.70 41.53 -19.57
C LEU A 22 12.88 42.80 -19.29
N LEU A 23 12.58 43.09 -18.02
CA LEU A 23 11.85 44.30 -17.62
C LEU A 23 12.71 45.56 -17.77
N ALA A 24 14.01 45.50 -17.46
CA ALA A 24 14.94 46.61 -17.65
C ALA A 24 15.27 46.87 -19.14
N GLY A 25 15.04 45.90 -20.02
CA GLY A 25 15.38 45.97 -21.46
C GLY A 25 14.39 46.75 -22.33
N ASN A 26 13.29 47.27 -21.78
CA ASN A 26 12.16 47.75 -22.59
C ASN A 26 12.31 49.16 -23.22
N HIS A 27 13.51 49.70 -23.37
CA HIS A 27 13.68 50.97 -24.08
C HIS A 27 14.72 51.04 -25.18
N ARG A 28 15.65 50.08 -25.33
CA ARG A 28 16.65 50.18 -26.41
C ARG A 28 17.05 48.84 -27.01
N ARG A 29 16.59 48.64 -28.26
CA ARG A 29 17.13 47.78 -29.33
C ARG A 29 16.68 46.32 -29.37
N ALA A 30 15.66 46.10 -30.20
CA ALA A 30 15.24 44.84 -30.80
C ALA A 30 16.27 44.20 -31.77
N ARG A 31 17.58 44.28 -31.50
CA ARG A 31 18.62 43.66 -32.36
C ARG A 31 19.64 42.79 -31.60
N ARG A 32 19.44 42.57 -30.30
CA ARG A 32 20.27 41.72 -29.42
C ARG A 32 19.47 40.58 -28.75
N GLN A 33 18.34 40.19 -29.33
CA GLN A 33 17.41 39.22 -28.75
C GLN A 33 17.85 37.75 -28.85
N SER A 34 18.90 37.41 -29.61
CA SER A 34 19.32 36.02 -29.81
C SER A 34 19.99 35.37 -28.59
N GLY A 35 20.46 36.14 -27.60
CA GLY A 35 21.15 35.61 -26.41
C GLY A 35 20.27 35.38 -25.18
N ALA A 36 19.12 36.05 -25.07
CA ALA A 36 18.23 35.95 -23.91
C ALA A 36 17.29 34.74 -23.98
N ILE A 37 16.86 34.39 -25.19
CA ILE A 37 15.99 33.23 -25.46
C ILE A 37 16.61 31.89 -24.99
N PRO A 38 17.89 31.56 -25.29
CA PRO A 38 18.48 30.30 -24.84
C PRO A 38 18.65 30.22 -23.32
N LEU A 39 18.87 31.35 -22.62
CA LEU A 39 19.00 31.37 -21.16
C LEU A 39 17.65 31.12 -20.46
N VAL A 40 16.57 31.72 -20.95
CA VAL A 40 15.22 31.46 -20.43
C VAL A 40 14.83 30.00 -20.70
N ALA A 41 15.12 29.49 -21.90
CA ALA A 41 14.88 28.08 -22.23
C ALA A 41 15.67 27.12 -21.32
N ALA A 42 16.94 27.41 -21.03
CA ALA A 42 17.76 26.64 -20.10
C ALA A 42 17.22 26.68 -18.66
N GLY A 43 16.76 27.85 -18.19
CA GLY A 43 16.12 28.00 -16.89
C GLY A 43 14.83 27.18 -16.76
N ILE A 44 13.96 27.23 -17.79
CA ILE A 44 12.73 26.43 -17.84
C ILE A 44 13.07 24.92 -17.86
N ALA A 45 14.05 24.50 -18.64
CA ALA A 45 14.48 23.11 -18.72
C ALA A 45 14.98 22.59 -17.35
N LEU A 46 15.75 23.39 -16.62
CA LEU A 46 16.21 23.05 -15.26
C LEU A 46 15.06 22.91 -14.27
N VAL A 47 14.07 23.81 -14.32
CA VAL A 47 12.88 23.71 -13.46
C VAL A 47 12.07 22.46 -13.78
N LEU A 48 11.82 22.18 -15.07
CA LEU A 48 11.10 20.98 -15.49
C LEU A 48 11.84 19.69 -15.08
N LEU A 49 13.17 19.66 -15.22
CA LEU A 49 13.99 18.54 -14.76
C LEU A 49 13.87 18.35 -13.25
N SER A 50 13.94 19.43 -12.47
CA SER A 50 13.83 19.40 -11.01
C SER A 50 12.46 18.89 -10.56
N VAL A 51 11.39 19.38 -11.18
CA VAL A 51 10.01 18.92 -10.93
C VAL A 51 9.85 17.46 -11.33
N GLY A 52 10.44 17.04 -12.45
CA GLY A 52 10.43 15.63 -12.88
C GLY A 52 11.12 14.70 -11.88
N ILE A 53 12.28 15.10 -11.34
CA ILE A 53 13.00 14.35 -10.30
C ILE A 53 12.17 14.27 -9.01
N LEU A 54 11.56 15.40 -8.59
CA LEU A 54 10.69 15.43 -7.41
C LEU A 54 9.48 14.52 -7.57
N ALA A 55 8.81 14.57 -8.72
CA ALA A 55 7.68 13.69 -9.00
C ALA A 55 8.10 12.22 -9.04
N ALA A 56 9.25 11.90 -9.63
CA ALA A 56 9.76 10.53 -9.65
C ALA A 56 10.12 10.03 -8.25
N TYR A 57 10.72 10.89 -7.42
CA TYR A 57 11.04 10.58 -6.03
C TYR A 57 9.77 10.41 -5.19
N ASP A 58 8.79 11.28 -5.36
CA ASP A 58 7.50 11.20 -4.67
C ASP A 58 6.75 9.91 -5.03
N VAL A 59 6.72 9.54 -6.31
CA VAL A 59 6.16 8.26 -6.75
C VAL A 59 6.94 7.11 -6.14
N ALA A 60 8.27 7.11 -6.16
CA ALA A 60 9.06 6.03 -5.57
C ALA A 60 8.83 5.88 -4.05
N ALA A 61 8.79 7.00 -3.32
CA ALA A 61 8.61 7.02 -1.87
C ALA A 61 7.19 6.61 -1.43
N HIS A 62 6.18 6.89 -2.24
CA HIS A 62 4.78 6.60 -1.92
C HIS A 62 4.20 5.42 -2.70
N THR A 63 5.00 4.76 -3.55
CA THR A 63 4.60 3.50 -4.18
C THR A 63 4.76 2.39 -3.17
N MET A 64 3.66 1.68 -2.96
CA MET A 64 3.57 0.59 -2.01
C MET A 64 3.14 -0.68 -2.74
N ARG A 65 3.82 -1.78 -2.43
CA ARG A 65 3.45 -3.11 -2.92
C ARG A 65 2.78 -3.87 -1.80
N PHE A 66 1.63 -4.44 -2.10
CA PHE A 66 0.89 -5.28 -1.18
C PHE A 66 0.80 -6.70 -1.74
N SER A 67 0.97 -7.69 -0.86
CA SER A 67 0.70 -9.10 -1.16
C SER A 67 -0.08 -9.71 -0.01
N TYR A 68 -1.08 -10.51 -0.33
CA TYR A 68 -1.90 -11.25 0.61
C TYR A 68 -2.06 -12.68 0.15
N THR A 69 -1.76 -13.62 1.04
CA THR A 69 -1.92 -15.06 0.80
C THR A 69 -2.63 -15.68 1.99
N VAL A 70 -3.70 -16.44 1.72
CA VAL A 70 -4.44 -17.18 2.75
C VAL A 70 -4.66 -18.61 2.29
N THR A 71 -4.22 -19.57 3.07
CA THR A 71 -4.52 -20.99 2.87
C THR A 71 -5.53 -21.43 3.91
N LEU A 72 -6.63 -22.00 3.44
CA LEU A 72 -7.73 -22.49 4.26
C LEU A 72 -7.85 -23.99 4.04
N THR A 73 -7.78 -24.76 5.13
CA THR A 73 -7.93 -26.21 5.10
C THR A 73 -9.08 -26.60 6.01
N PRO A 74 -10.29 -26.83 5.47
CA PRO A 74 -11.41 -27.30 6.27
C PRO A 74 -11.16 -28.74 6.73
N ASN A 75 -11.50 -29.05 7.97
CA ASN A 75 -11.49 -30.42 8.50
C ASN A 75 -12.93 -30.89 8.73
N GLY A 76 -13.30 -31.96 8.04
CA GLY A 76 -14.65 -32.52 8.04
C GLY A 76 -15.38 -32.37 6.71
N SER A 77 -16.59 -32.90 6.65
CA SER A 77 -17.44 -32.88 5.44
C SER A 77 -18.47 -31.77 5.51
N GLY A 78 -18.36 -30.77 4.66
CA GLY A 78 -19.37 -29.74 4.53
C GLY A 78 -18.84 -28.45 3.92
N THR A 79 -19.74 -27.51 3.73
CA THR A 79 -19.40 -26.16 3.31
C THR A 79 -19.23 -25.29 4.53
N VAL A 80 -18.16 -24.49 4.55
CA VAL A 80 -17.90 -23.48 5.57
C VAL A 80 -17.88 -22.09 4.96
N ARG A 81 -18.44 -21.15 5.70
CA ARG A 81 -18.45 -19.74 5.36
C ARG A 81 -17.69 -18.96 6.41
N MET A 82 -16.67 -18.23 5.98
CA MET A 82 -15.74 -17.53 6.86
C MET A 82 -15.56 -16.08 6.41
N LEU A 83 -15.36 -15.20 7.39
CA LEU A 83 -14.90 -13.83 7.19
C LEU A 83 -13.42 -13.72 7.56
N LEU A 84 -12.65 -13.21 6.61
CA LEU A 84 -11.22 -12.93 6.74
C LEU A 84 -10.97 -11.42 6.78
N PRO A 85 -9.85 -11.00 7.37
CA PRO A 85 -9.32 -9.64 7.23
C PRO A 85 -9.24 -9.23 5.76
N ALA A 86 -9.57 -7.97 5.50
CA ALA A 86 -9.51 -7.35 4.20
C ALA A 86 -8.86 -5.98 4.33
N THR A 87 -8.39 -5.45 3.22
CA THR A 87 -8.03 -4.04 3.17
C THR A 87 -9.24 -3.22 2.76
N VAL A 88 -9.33 -1.96 3.19
CA VAL A 88 -10.41 -1.05 2.77
C VAL A 88 -10.39 -0.72 1.26
N ASP A 89 -9.25 -0.98 0.59
CA ASP A 89 -9.10 -0.75 -0.85
C ASP A 89 -9.80 -1.82 -1.71
N GLY A 90 -10.54 -1.38 -2.73
CA GLY A 90 -11.20 -2.25 -3.71
C GLY A 90 -10.24 -3.01 -4.64
N ALA A 91 -8.97 -2.61 -4.74
CA ALA A 91 -7.93 -3.28 -5.52
C ALA A 91 -7.65 -4.71 -5.02
N LEU A 92 -7.84 -4.96 -3.72
CA LEU A 92 -7.73 -6.30 -3.15
C LEU A 92 -8.71 -7.27 -3.83
N VAL A 93 -9.98 -6.86 -3.95
CA VAL A 93 -11.04 -7.68 -4.55
C VAL A 93 -10.79 -7.94 -6.02
N ALA A 94 -10.39 -6.89 -6.75
CA ALA A 94 -10.16 -6.97 -8.18
C ALA A 94 -9.02 -7.95 -8.53
N ASN A 95 -8.07 -8.15 -7.62
CA ASN A 95 -6.89 -8.99 -7.83
C ASN A 95 -6.91 -10.28 -7.00
N LEU A 96 -8.04 -10.61 -6.37
CA LEU A 96 -8.16 -11.80 -5.53
C LEU A 96 -8.36 -13.03 -6.42
N ALA A 97 -7.39 -13.94 -6.40
CA ALA A 97 -7.43 -15.22 -7.09
C ALA A 97 -7.59 -16.37 -6.08
N SER A 98 -8.43 -17.33 -6.42
CA SER A 98 -8.64 -18.57 -5.65
C SER A 98 -8.04 -19.76 -6.41
N SER A 99 -7.36 -20.66 -5.70
CA SER A 99 -6.85 -21.91 -6.27
C SER A 99 -7.95 -22.93 -6.56
N SER A 100 -9.11 -22.79 -5.91
CA SER A 100 -10.27 -23.65 -6.09
C SER A 100 -11.34 -22.92 -6.90
N GLY A 101 -11.82 -23.55 -7.98
CA GLY A 101 -12.93 -23.05 -8.79
C GLY A 101 -14.31 -23.27 -8.15
N THR A 102 -14.39 -24.04 -7.06
CA THR A 102 -15.64 -24.30 -6.34
C THR A 102 -15.87 -23.31 -5.19
N SER A 103 -14.80 -22.64 -4.75
CA SER A 103 -14.87 -21.64 -3.69
C SER A 103 -15.46 -20.33 -4.20
N VAL A 104 -16.39 -19.75 -3.43
CA VAL A 104 -17.00 -18.46 -3.75
C VAL A 104 -16.40 -17.41 -2.84
N VAL A 105 -15.78 -16.39 -3.44
CA VAL A 105 -15.08 -15.32 -2.72
C VAL A 105 -15.72 -13.98 -3.06
N ARG A 106 -16.00 -13.17 -2.05
CA ARG A 106 -16.64 -11.85 -2.20
C ARG A 106 -16.07 -10.91 -1.16
N LEU A 107 -16.03 -9.61 -1.48
CA LEU A 107 -15.84 -8.60 -0.46
C LEU A 107 -17.18 -8.22 0.15
N ASN A 108 -17.29 -8.40 1.46
CA ASN A 108 -18.43 -7.93 2.23
C ASN A 108 -18.12 -6.51 2.73
N GLN A 109 -18.67 -5.51 2.03
CA GLN A 109 -18.59 -4.09 2.40
C GLN A 109 -19.84 -3.59 3.14
N SER A 110 -20.87 -4.43 3.31
CA SER A 110 -22.14 -4.02 3.93
C SER A 110 -22.15 -4.13 5.46
N GLY A 111 -21.09 -4.67 6.06
CA GLY A 111 -20.89 -4.69 7.52
C GLY A 111 -20.36 -3.37 8.07
N THR A 112 -20.24 -3.28 9.40
CA THR A 112 -19.57 -2.16 10.09
C THR A 112 -18.08 -2.04 9.75
N GLU A 113 -17.49 -3.10 9.20
CA GLU A 113 -16.10 -3.17 8.79
C GLU A 113 -15.94 -4.15 7.60
N PRO A 114 -15.22 -3.78 6.51
CA PRO A 114 -15.00 -4.64 5.36
C PRO A 114 -14.36 -6.00 5.70
N ALA A 115 -14.74 -7.06 5.00
CA ALA A 115 -14.15 -8.39 5.17
C ALA A 115 -14.17 -9.19 3.88
N ILE A 116 -13.22 -10.10 3.69
CA ILE A 116 -13.30 -11.11 2.63
C ILE A 116 -14.21 -12.22 3.14
N GLU A 117 -15.37 -12.36 2.51
CA GLU A 117 -16.27 -13.47 2.74
C GLU A 117 -15.93 -14.58 1.75
N ILE A 118 -15.60 -15.75 2.28
CA ILE A 118 -15.34 -16.95 1.49
C ILE A 118 -16.25 -18.08 1.92
N THR A 119 -16.78 -18.78 0.92
CA THR A 119 -17.49 -20.05 1.07
C THR A 119 -16.67 -21.14 0.39
N LEU A 120 -16.29 -22.18 1.13
CA LEU A 120 -15.40 -23.25 0.67
C LEU A 120 -15.82 -24.61 1.26
N SER A 121 -15.46 -25.70 0.58
CA SER A 121 -15.68 -27.08 1.03
C SER A 121 -14.44 -27.97 0.92
N GLU A 122 -13.36 -27.41 0.38
CA GLU A 122 -12.08 -28.08 0.15
C GLU A 122 -10.95 -27.11 0.49
N ARG A 123 -9.70 -27.59 0.42
CA ARG A 123 -8.54 -26.73 0.65
C ARG A 123 -8.48 -25.65 -0.42
N THR A 124 -8.44 -24.39 0.01
CA THR A 124 -8.43 -23.24 -0.88
C THR A 124 -7.31 -22.28 -0.51
N THR A 125 -6.55 -21.85 -1.51
CA THR A 125 -5.55 -20.79 -1.38
C THR A 125 -6.07 -19.54 -2.06
N LEU A 126 -6.15 -18.45 -1.33
CA LEU A 126 -6.43 -17.11 -1.82
C LEU A 126 -5.11 -16.35 -1.97
N THR A 127 -4.96 -15.67 -3.09
CA THR A 127 -3.80 -14.81 -3.35
C THR A 127 -4.26 -13.50 -3.93
N ALA A 128 -3.67 -12.40 -3.50
CA ALA A 128 -3.82 -11.10 -4.12
C ALA A 128 -2.49 -10.36 -4.07
N SER A 129 -2.20 -9.62 -5.13
CA SER A 129 -1.03 -8.74 -5.19
C SER A 129 -1.39 -7.52 -6.02
N PHE A 130 -1.08 -6.33 -5.50
CA PHE A 130 -1.23 -5.10 -6.25
C PHE A 130 -0.19 -4.07 -5.82
N VAL A 131 -0.02 -3.05 -6.66
CA VAL A 131 0.89 -1.93 -6.43
C VAL A 131 0.06 -0.66 -6.50
N GLY A 132 0.13 0.16 -5.46
CA GLY A 132 -0.65 1.39 -5.33
C GLY A 132 0.22 2.58 -4.94
N TYR A 133 -0.21 3.78 -5.34
CA TYR A 133 0.39 5.04 -4.90
C TYR A 133 -0.42 5.59 -3.72
N ARG A 134 0.25 5.94 -2.61
CA ARG A 134 -0.36 6.36 -1.33
C ARG A 134 -1.30 5.32 -0.72
N TYR A 135 -0.98 4.05 -0.94
CA TYR A 135 -1.65 3.01 -0.20
C TYR A 135 -1.35 3.21 1.29
N SER A 136 -2.39 3.26 2.10
CA SER A 136 -2.27 3.42 3.54
C SER A 136 -1.68 2.14 4.12
N GLY A 137 -0.76 2.31 5.06
CA GLY A 137 0.24 1.33 5.46
C GLY A 137 -0.28 0.00 6.05
N PRO A 138 0.54 -0.72 6.83
CA PRO A 138 0.10 -1.94 7.51
C PRO A 138 -1.16 -1.81 8.39
N HIS A 139 -1.56 -0.58 8.72
CA HIS A 139 -2.75 -0.18 9.49
C HIS A 139 -4.09 -0.52 8.82
N ASP A 140 -4.11 -0.76 7.51
CA ASP A 140 -5.35 -0.77 6.73
C ASP A 140 -6.01 -2.14 6.62
N LEU A 141 -5.53 -3.11 7.37
CA LEU A 141 -6.14 -4.41 7.45
C LEU A 141 -7.25 -4.39 8.50
N THR A 142 -8.47 -4.66 8.04
CA THR A 142 -9.63 -4.80 8.90
C THR A 142 -9.52 -6.00 9.82
N ARG A 143 -10.25 -5.98 10.94
CA ARG A 143 -10.33 -7.08 11.91
C ARG A 143 -8.97 -7.45 12.48
N ALA A 144 -8.05 -6.50 12.53
CA ALA A 144 -6.72 -6.63 13.09
C ALA A 144 -6.52 -5.57 14.18
N ASP A 145 -7.25 -5.75 15.28
CA ASP A 145 -7.49 -4.72 16.31
C ASP A 145 -6.21 -4.18 16.99
N SER A 146 -5.08 -4.87 16.86
CA SER A 146 -3.81 -4.44 17.43
C SER A 146 -2.65 -4.41 16.43
N LEU A 147 -2.92 -4.47 15.12
CA LEU A 147 -1.88 -4.24 14.12
C LEU A 147 -1.32 -2.82 14.20
N ASP A 148 -2.18 -1.84 14.52
CA ASP A 148 -1.81 -0.43 14.72
C ASP A 148 -0.80 -0.24 15.84
N ALA A 149 -0.98 -0.95 16.96
CA ALA A 149 -0.06 -0.91 18.09
C ALA A 149 1.31 -1.51 17.76
N CYS A 150 1.35 -2.48 16.85
CA CYS A 150 2.60 -3.12 16.41
C CYS A 150 3.33 -2.33 15.33
N SER A 151 2.66 -1.40 14.64
CA SER A 151 3.20 -0.67 13.49
C SER A 151 3.57 0.78 13.82
N ASN A 152 3.14 1.32 14.97
CA ASN A 152 3.50 2.68 15.40
C ASN A 152 3.70 2.82 16.93
N PRO A 153 4.94 2.87 17.44
CA PRO A 153 6.19 2.64 16.71
C PRO A 153 6.27 1.17 16.23
N PRO A 154 6.97 0.87 15.13
CA PRO A 154 7.05 -0.49 14.66
C PRO A 154 7.83 -1.38 15.63
N LEU A 155 7.18 -2.43 16.13
CA LEU A 155 7.73 -3.37 17.09
C LEU A 155 7.83 -4.75 16.41
N ASN A 156 9.05 -5.20 16.18
CA ASN A 156 9.30 -6.53 15.59
C ASN A 156 8.96 -7.64 16.60
N GLY A 157 8.28 -8.70 16.15
CA GLY A 157 7.82 -9.79 17.02
C GLY A 157 6.64 -9.39 17.93
N CYS A 158 5.92 -8.34 17.56
CA CYS A 158 4.71 -7.92 18.28
C CYS A 158 3.55 -8.87 17.95
N ASN A 159 2.79 -9.26 18.98
CA ASN A 159 1.61 -10.08 18.81
C ASN A 159 0.40 -9.19 18.53
N ALA A 160 -0.26 -9.44 17.40
CA ALA A 160 -1.51 -8.83 17.04
C ALA A 160 -2.69 -9.79 17.20
N THR A 161 -3.88 -9.28 17.52
CA THR A 161 -5.10 -10.09 17.50
C THR A 161 -5.82 -9.88 16.18
N VAL A 162 -6.10 -10.97 15.48
CA VAL A 162 -6.85 -11.00 14.21
C VAL A 162 -8.18 -11.72 14.42
N THR A 163 -9.28 -11.07 14.05
CA THR A 163 -10.61 -11.61 14.21
C THR A 163 -11.06 -12.37 12.96
N LEU A 164 -11.02 -13.70 13.03
CA LEU A 164 -11.68 -14.58 12.06
C LEU A 164 -13.09 -14.92 12.56
N VAL A 165 -14.06 -15.02 11.65
CA VAL A 165 -15.44 -15.40 12.00
C VAL A 165 -15.91 -16.52 11.10
N VAL A 166 -16.17 -17.69 11.68
CA VAL A 166 -16.91 -18.77 11.01
C VAL A 166 -18.40 -18.50 11.18
N ILE A 167 -19.07 -18.13 10.09
CA ILE A 167 -20.50 -17.77 10.10
C ILE A 167 -21.37 -19.02 10.15
N SER A 168 -20.96 -20.06 9.42
CA SER A 168 -21.69 -21.31 9.30
C SER A 168 -20.73 -22.39 8.81
N GLY A 169 -20.85 -23.61 9.31
CA GLY A 169 -20.03 -24.72 8.83
C GLY A 169 -20.68 -26.06 9.11
N GLY A 170 -20.62 -26.96 8.12
CA GLY A 170 -20.74 -28.41 8.34
C GLY A 170 -19.42 -29.07 8.76
N VAL A 171 -18.35 -28.27 8.88
CA VAL A 171 -16.99 -28.71 9.23
C VAL A 171 -16.71 -28.47 10.71
N SER A 172 -15.86 -29.29 11.32
CA SER A 172 -15.54 -29.19 12.75
C SER A 172 -14.57 -28.06 13.06
N GLU A 173 -13.62 -27.81 12.16
CA GLU A 173 -12.60 -26.76 12.29
C GLU A 173 -12.08 -26.36 10.91
N VAL A 174 -11.43 -25.21 10.83
CA VAL A 174 -10.72 -24.75 9.64
C VAL A 174 -9.32 -24.30 10.05
N HIS A 175 -8.30 -24.95 9.50
CA HIS A 175 -6.93 -24.46 9.64
C HIS A 175 -6.70 -23.29 8.69
N VAL A 176 -6.20 -22.18 9.21
CA VAL A 176 -6.02 -20.90 8.51
C VAL A 176 -4.56 -20.48 8.64
N MET A 177 -3.87 -20.44 7.50
CA MET A 177 -2.57 -19.80 7.38
C MET A 177 -2.74 -18.53 6.56
N ALA A 178 -2.58 -17.36 7.16
CA ALA A 178 -2.72 -16.08 6.47
C ALA A 178 -1.44 -15.25 6.61
N LYS A 179 -1.06 -14.59 5.52
CA LYS A 179 0.10 -13.71 5.48
C LYS A 179 -0.24 -12.51 4.61
N ALA A 180 -0.03 -11.30 5.12
CA ALA A 180 0.10 -10.14 4.24
C ALA A 180 1.37 -9.36 4.52
N SER A 181 1.91 -8.81 3.44
CA SER A 181 3.14 -8.05 3.46
C SER A 181 2.95 -6.77 2.69
N TRP A 182 3.58 -5.73 3.19
CA TRP A 182 3.66 -4.44 2.58
C TRP A 182 5.12 -4.12 2.31
N SER A 183 5.40 -3.45 1.21
CA SER A 183 6.74 -2.98 0.88
C SER A 183 6.66 -1.55 0.39
N TYR A 184 7.35 -0.66 1.09
CA TYR A 184 7.53 0.74 0.71
C TYR A 184 8.95 1.17 1.09
N ASP A 185 9.63 1.83 0.16
CA ASP A 185 11.04 2.21 0.31
C ASP A 185 11.91 1.02 0.78
N CYS A 186 12.52 1.10 1.96
CA CYS A 186 13.30 0.02 2.58
C CYS A 186 12.59 -0.70 3.73
N TYR A 187 11.29 -0.46 3.95
CA TYR A 187 10.53 -1.13 5.00
C TYR A 187 9.64 -2.23 4.43
N TYR A 188 9.68 -3.39 5.09
CA TYR A 188 8.91 -4.58 4.74
C TYR A 188 8.12 -5.08 5.95
N PRO A 189 7.04 -4.40 6.36
CA PRO A 189 6.16 -4.92 7.37
C PRO A 189 5.36 -6.12 6.85
N GLU A 190 5.21 -7.11 7.72
CA GLU A 190 4.57 -8.38 7.43
C GLU A 190 3.78 -8.82 8.64
N TRP A 191 2.61 -9.39 8.42
CA TRP A 191 1.90 -10.14 9.44
C TRP A 191 1.68 -11.57 8.99
N GLU A 192 1.72 -12.47 9.96
CA GLU A 192 1.53 -13.90 9.76
C GLU A 192 0.58 -14.43 10.83
N LEU A 193 -0.36 -15.26 10.41
CA LEU A 193 -1.33 -15.95 11.26
C LEU A 193 -1.30 -17.42 10.90
N ASP A 194 -1.11 -18.26 11.91
CA ASP A 194 -1.29 -19.70 11.83
C ASP A 194 -2.22 -20.11 12.97
N ALA A 195 -3.47 -20.45 12.62
CA ALA A 195 -4.51 -20.70 13.59
C ALA A 195 -5.51 -21.77 13.12
N THR A 196 -6.06 -22.51 14.08
CA THR A 196 -7.20 -23.40 13.86
C THR A 196 -8.46 -22.71 14.35
N SER A 197 -9.35 -22.37 13.42
CA SER A 197 -10.59 -21.67 13.72
C SER A 197 -11.74 -22.65 14.00
N LEU A 198 -12.34 -22.49 15.18
CA LEU A 198 -13.52 -23.25 15.61
C LEU A 198 -14.81 -22.44 15.41
N PRO A 199 -15.96 -23.09 15.16
CA PRO A 199 -17.25 -22.41 15.09
C PRO A 199 -17.55 -21.61 16.36
N GLY A 200 -17.78 -20.30 16.21
CA GLY A 200 -18.13 -19.39 17.30
C GLY A 200 -16.94 -18.73 18.00
N GLU A 201 -15.71 -19.21 17.83
CA GLU A 201 -14.51 -18.60 18.38
C GLU A 201 -14.06 -17.39 17.54
N ARG A 202 -13.56 -16.36 18.22
CA ARG A 202 -13.13 -15.09 17.62
C ARG A 202 -11.81 -14.65 18.24
N GLY A 203 -10.95 -14.06 17.42
CA GLY A 203 -9.67 -13.49 17.85
C GLY A 203 -8.57 -14.53 17.95
N TYR A 204 -7.60 -14.42 17.06
CA TYR A 204 -6.47 -15.33 16.94
C TYR A 204 -5.17 -14.53 16.96
N GLN A 205 -4.12 -15.10 17.54
CA GLN A 205 -2.82 -14.43 17.63
C GLN A 205 -2.12 -14.48 16.27
N ALA A 206 -1.79 -13.31 15.74
CA ALA A 206 -0.93 -13.12 14.59
C ALA A 206 0.38 -12.49 15.04
N GLN A 207 1.47 -12.79 14.33
CA GLN A 207 2.77 -12.18 14.56
C GLN A 207 3.02 -11.08 13.55
N PHE A 208 3.51 -9.95 14.04
CA PHE A 208 3.98 -8.85 13.20
C PHE A 208 5.50 -8.85 13.12
N HIS A 209 6.01 -8.79 11.90
CA HIS A 209 7.41 -8.73 11.57
C HIS A 209 7.71 -7.43 10.82
N LEU A 210 8.77 -6.74 11.20
CA LEU A 210 9.32 -5.64 10.42
C LEU A 210 10.74 -5.99 9.97
N SER A 211 10.93 -6.10 8.66
CA SER A 211 12.26 -6.18 8.06
C SER A 211 12.63 -4.86 7.39
N VAL A 212 13.92 -4.56 7.35
CA VAL A 212 14.46 -3.35 6.71
C VAL A 212 15.58 -3.75 5.75
N CYS A 213 15.64 -3.11 4.59
CA CYS A 213 16.83 -3.06 3.75
C CYS A 213 17.94 -2.26 4.47
#